data_AF-A0A353LHD0-F1
#
_entry.id   AF-A0A353LHD0-F1
#
_cell.length_a   1.000
_cell.length_b   1.000
_cell.length_c   1.000
_cell.angle_alpha   90.00
_cell.angle_beta   90.00
_cell.angle_gamma   90.00
#
_symmetry.space_group_name_H-M   'P 1'
#
loop_
_entity.id
_entity.type
_entity.pdbx_description
1 polymer ?
#
loop_
_entity_poly.entity_id
_entity_poly.type
_entity_poly.pdbx_seq_one_letter_code
_entity_poly.pdbx_strand_id
1 'polypeptide(L)'
;MNNKNKFLTATGLIFIAVGLLGIYFFVFKGIKPGWLQLNVFTVYSKYLETKTFTVIQNNQGDELAITSYCMGWLLIVLRHKPSFLSIQSLIILLFTAGYLLLHGLAVIYFMLSFLFILPLFFLISIKYESFFSKHKG
;
A
#
# COMPACT_ATOMS: atom_id res chain seq x y z
N MET A 1 13.30 -22.94 7.93
CA MET A 1 12.32 -21.98 7.36
C MET A 1 11.58 -22.65 6.21
N ASN A 2 10.25 -22.79 6.29
CA ASN A 2 9.41 -23.44 5.28
C ASN A 2 9.57 -22.77 3.89
N ASN A 3 9.54 -23.54 2.79
CA ASN A 3 9.66 -23.04 1.41
C ASN A 3 8.61 -21.96 1.11
N LYS A 4 7.39 -22.11 1.63
CA LYS A 4 6.33 -21.09 1.57
C LYS A 4 6.78 -19.75 2.17
N ASN A 5 7.45 -19.78 3.33
CA ASN A 5 7.88 -18.57 4.04
C ASN A 5 9.02 -17.86 3.29
N LYS A 6 9.92 -18.63 2.66
CA LYS A 6 10.98 -18.09 1.79
C LYS A 6 10.38 -17.37 0.59
N PHE A 7 9.41 -18.00 -0.09
CA PHE A 7 8.73 -17.42 -1.24
C PHE A 7 8.01 -16.12 -0.88
N LEU A 8 7.15 -16.14 0.16
CA LEU A 8 6.43 -14.95 0.63
C LEU A 8 7.37 -13.79 0.99
N THR A 9 8.52 -14.09 1.59
CA THR A 9 9.52 -13.06 1.94
C THR A 9 10.18 -12.48 0.71
N ALA A 10 10.67 -13.33 -0.20
CA ALA A 10 11.36 -12.89 -1.41
C ALA A 10 10.43 -12.06 -2.29
N THR A 11 9.22 -12.57 -2.56
CA THR A 11 8.20 -11.85 -3.32
C THR A 11 7.82 -10.55 -2.61
N GLY A 12 7.60 -10.57 -1.30
CA GLY A 12 7.28 -9.37 -0.52
C GLY A 12 8.35 -8.28 -0.63
N LEU A 13 9.62 -8.64 -0.53
CA LEU A 13 10.74 -7.71 -0.68
C LEU A 13 10.85 -7.13 -2.10
N ILE A 14 10.62 -7.95 -3.13
CA ILE A 14 10.59 -7.50 -4.52
C ILE A 14 9.47 -6.46 -4.71
N PHE A 15 8.26 -6.75 -4.20
CA PHE A 15 7.13 -5.81 -4.28
C PHE A 15 7.40 -4.50 -3.54
N ILE A 16 8.04 -4.54 -2.36
CA ILE A 16 8.46 -3.33 -1.65
C ILE A 16 9.46 -2.53 -2.49
N ALA A 17 10.50 -3.17 -3.03
CA ALA A 17 11.52 -2.49 -3.83
C ALA A 17 10.92 -1.85 -5.10
N VAL A 18 10.09 -2.59 -5.83
CA VAL A 18 9.38 -2.08 -7.02
C VAL A 18 8.42 -0.95 -6.65
N GLY A 19 7.69 -1.08 -5.55
CA GLY A 19 6.81 -0.03 -5.04
C GLY A 19 7.56 1.25 -4.70
N LEU A 20 8.70 1.15 -3.99
CA LEU A 20 9.55 2.30 -3.67
C LEU A 20 10.14 2.97 -4.92
N LEU A 21 10.58 2.18 -5.90
CA LEU A 21 11.04 2.71 -7.19
C LEU A 21 9.90 3.42 -7.92
N GLY A 22 8.71 2.83 -7.95
CA GLY A 22 7.51 3.44 -8.52
C GLY A 22 7.16 4.76 -7.83
N ILE A 23 7.21 4.83 -6.50
CA ILE A 23 6.97 6.08 -5.75
C ILE A 23 7.99 7.14 -6.16
N TYR A 24 9.27 6.77 -6.24
CA TYR A 24 10.31 7.70 -6.65
C TYR A 24 10.09 8.24 -8.08
N PHE A 25 9.83 7.37 -9.05
CA PHE A 25 9.70 7.79 -10.45
C PHE A 25 8.36 8.46 -10.76
N PHE A 26 7.25 7.91 -10.29
CA PHE A 26 5.91 8.36 -10.68
C PHE A 26 5.39 9.49 -9.79
N VAL A 27 5.68 9.44 -8.48
CA VAL A 27 5.22 10.45 -7.52
C VAL A 27 6.25 11.58 -7.37
N PHE A 28 7.51 11.25 -7.07
CA PHE A 28 8.53 12.27 -6.77
C PHE A 28 9.12 12.93 -8.03
N LYS A 29 9.50 12.12 -9.04
CA LYS A 29 9.99 12.64 -10.33
C LYS A 29 8.88 13.05 -11.29
N GLY A 30 7.63 12.67 -11.01
CA GLY A 30 6.47 13.02 -11.85
C GLY A 30 6.52 12.40 -13.26
N ILE A 31 7.29 11.33 -13.47
CA ILE A 31 7.36 10.66 -14.77
C ILE A 31 6.07 9.87 -14.96
N LYS A 32 5.29 10.20 -15.98
CA LYS A 32 4.00 9.55 -16.28
C LYS A 32 4.08 8.80 -17.60
N PRO A 33 4.32 7.46 -17.59
CA PRO A 33 4.44 6.70 -18.81
C PRO A 33 3.10 6.66 -19.56
N GLY A 34 3.11 6.96 -20.87
CA GLY A 34 1.87 7.01 -21.66
C GLY A 34 1.11 5.69 -21.72
N TRP A 35 1.79 4.55 -21.61
CA TRP A 35 1.17 3.23 -21.56
C TRP A 35 0.43 2.92 -20.25
N LEU A 36 0.66 3.71 -19.19
CA LEU A 36 -0.11 3.65 -17.94
C LEU A 36 -1.27 4.66 -17.90
N GLN A 37 -1.52 5.38 -18.99
CA GLN A 37 -2.63 6.32 -19.09
C GLN A 37 -3.91 5.55 -19.41
N LEU A 38 -4.79 5.41 -18.42
CA LEU A 38 -6.05 4.71 -18.58
C LEU A 38 -7.24 5.65 -18.37
N ASN A 39 -8.33 5.34 -19.07
CA ASN A 39 -9.62 5.95 -18.83
C ASN A 39 -10.20 5.36 -17.55
N VAL A 40 -10.34 6.19 -16.51
CA VAL A 40 -10.90 5.77 -15.21
C VAL A 40 -12.17 6.53 -14.90
N PHE A 41 -13.09 5.84 -14.22
CA PHE A 41 -14.32 6.42 -13.75
C PHE A 41 -14.06 7.15 -12.44
N THR A 42 -14.16 8.47 -12.44
CA THR A 42 -13.93 9.26 -11.22
C THR A 42 -15.22 9.51 -10.49
N VAL A 43 -15.31 8.95 -9.28
CA VAL A 43 -16.42 9.18 -8.37
C VAL A 43 -16.33 10.58 -7.73
N TYR A 44 -15.11 11.06 -7.43
CA TYR A 44 -14.93 12.24 -6.56
C TYR A 44 -14.26 13.44 -7.24
N SER A 45 -13.15 13.23 -7.94
CA SER A 45 -12.27 14.33 -8.37
C SER A 45 -12.95 15.34 -9.28
N LYS A 46 -13.78 14.89 -10.22
CA LYS A 46 -14.54 15.78 -11.11
C LYS A 46 -15.98 16.06 -10.63
N TYR A 47 -16.56 15.16 -9.84
CA TYR A 47 -17.93 15.34 -9.33
C TYR A 47 -18.06 16.59 -8.45
N LEU A 48 -17.03 16.94 -7.68
CA LEU A 48 -17.05 18.16 -6.87
C LEU A 48 -17.22 19.43 -7.73
N GLU A 49 -16.61 19.45 -8.92
CA GLU A 49 -16.65 20.58 -9.85
C GLU A 49 -17.85 20.52 -10.81
N THR A 50 -18.08 19.38 -11.46
CA THR A 50 -19.06 19.26 -12.55
C THR A 50 -20.39 18.64 -12.12
N LYS A 51 -20.52 18.20 -10.87
CA LYS A 51 -21.68 17.45 -10.33
C LYS A 51 -22.08 16.23 -11.17
N THR A 52 -21.18 15.75 -12.00
CA THR A 52 -21.40 14.68 -12.97
C THR A 52 -20.27 13.68 -12.86
N PHE A 53 -20.61 12.40 -12.92
CA PHE A 53 -19.61 11.37 -13.08
C PHE A 53 -19.10 11.40 -14.50
N THR A 54 -17.79 11.54 -14.67
CA THR A 54 -17.18 11.53 -16.00
C THR A 54 -16.01 10.58 -16.00
N VAL A 55 -15.73 10.00 -17.16
CA VAL A 55 -14.49 9.29 -17.40
C VAL A 55 -13.38 10.32 -17.61
N ILE A 56 -12.32 10.23 -16.83
CA ILE A 56 -11.11 11.05 -17.04
C ILE A 56 -9.94 10.13 -17.41
N GLN A 57 -8.94 10.70 -18.05
CA GLN A 57 -7.65 10.02 -18.18
C GLN A 57 -6.84 10.21 -16.90
N ASN A 58 -6.46 9.10 -16.27
CA ASN A 58 -5.57 9.09 -15.12
C ASN A 58 -4.39 8.14 -15.37
N ASN A 59 -3.19 8.59 -15.02
CA ASN A 59 -2.01 7.75 -15.09
C ASN A 59 -1.97 6.83 -13.86
N GLN A 60 -2.00 5.52 -14.09
CA GLN A 60 -2.05 4.52 -13.01
C GLN A 60 -0.70 4.29 -12.32
N GLY A 61 0.33 5.07 -12.66
CA GLY A 61 1.67 4.91 -12.07
C GLY A 61 1.65 5.04 -10.55
N ASP A 62 0.94 6.02 -10.01
CA ASP A 62 0.94 6.29 -8.58
C ASP A 62 0.21 5.16 -7.82
N GLU A 63 -0.94 4.74 -8.34
CA GLU A 63 -1.71 3.60 -7.85
C GLU A 63 -0.88 2.32 -7.89
N LEU A 64 -0.22 2.04 -9.01
CA LEU A 64 0.59 0.84 -9.19
C LEU A 64 1.76 0.80 -8.19
N ALA A 65 2.45 1.92 -7.99
CA ALA A 65 3.56 2.02 -7.04
C ALA A 65 3.11 1.73 -5.60
N ILE A 66 1.98 2.33 -5.19
CA ILE A 66 1.49 2.21 -3.82
C ILE A 66 0.87 0.85 -3.55
N THR A 67 0.07 0.33 -4.48
CA THR A 67 -0.46 -1.04 -4.37
C THR A 67 0.68 -2.05 -4.32
N SER A 68 1.75 -1.87 -5.11
CA SER A 68 2.92 -2.76 -5.07
C SER A 68 3.61 -2.73 -3.71
N TYR A 69 3.85 -1.53 -3.16
CA TYR A 69 4.44 -1.39 -1.83
C TYR A 69 3.60 -2.06 -0.73
N CYS A 70 2.29 -1.82 -0.74
CA CYS A 70 1.36 -2.39 0.24
C CYS A 70 1.25 -3.91 0.12
N MET A 71 1.21 -4.43 -1.11
CA MET A 71 1.19 -5.87 -1.36
C MET A 71 2.45 -6.54 -0.81
N GLY A 72 3.61 -5.89 -0.96
CA GLY A 72 4.86 -6.39 -0.38
C GLY A 72 4.82 -6.53 1.13
N TRP A 73 4.29 -5.52 1.83
CA TRP A 73 4.06 -5.60 3.28
C TRP A 73 3.02 -6.64 3.67
N LEU A 74 1.93 -6.76 2.92
CA LEU A 74 0.89 -7.76 3.15
C LEU A 74 1.46 -9.18 3.09
N LEU A 75 2.32 -9.47 2.11
CA LEU A 75 2.99 -10.77 2.00
C LEU A 75 3.93 -11.05 3.18
N ILE A 76 4.66 -10.03 3.67
CA ILE A 76 5.51 -10.15 4.86
C ILE A 76 4.67 -10.38 6.12
N VAL A 77 3.52 -9.72 6.25
CA VAL A 77 2.59 -9.95 7.36
C VAL A 77 2.02 -11.36 7.29
N LEU A 78 1.55 -11.81 6.12
CA LEU A 78 0.98 -13.14 5.91
C LEU A 78 1.95 -14.28 6.19
N ARG A 79 3.26 -14.03 6.07
CA ARG A 79 4.31 -14.95 6.51
C ARG A 79 4.24 -15.24 8.01
N HIS A 80 4.00 -14.21 8.84
CA HIS A 80 3.96 -14.33 10.30
C HIS A 80 2.56 -14.65 10.81
N LYS A 81 1.54 -14.07 10.18
CA LYS A 81 0.14 -14.23 10.51
C LYS A 81 -0.62 -14.63 9.24
N PRO A 82 -0.77 -15.93 8.95
CA PRO A 82 -1.39 -16.43 7.71
C PRO A 82 -2.91 -16.25 7.69
N SER A 83 -3.40 -15.08 8.08
CA SER A 83 -4.80 -14.70 8.09
C SER A 83 -4.95 -13.25 7.62
N PHE A 84 -5.83 -13.05 6.66
CA PHE A 84 -6.23 -11.73 6.19
C PHE A 84 -7.08 -10.97 7.21
N LEU A 85 -7.64 -11.67 8.20
CA LEU A 85 -8.41 -11.07 9.30
C LEU A 85 -7.52 -10.57 10.44
N SER A 86 -6.19 -10.73 10.36
CA SER A 86 -5.30 -10.10 11.33
C SER A 86 -5.38 -8.58 11.21
N ILE A 87 -5.31 -7.88 12.34
CA ILE A 87 -5.37 -6.41 12.40
C ILE A 87 -4.32 -5.79 11.45
N GLN A 88 -3.12 -6.37 11.39
CA GLN A 88 -2.05 -5.90 10.50
C GLN A 88 -2.44 -6.01 9.02
N SER A 89 -2.94 -7.17 8.58
CA SER A 89 -3.41 -7.36 7.19
C SER A 89 -4.57 -6.44 6.86
N LEU A 90 -5.52 -6.28 7.79
CA LEU A 90 -6.70 -5.45 7.61
C LEU A 90 -6.34 -3.97 7.48
N ILE A 91 -5.39 -3.47 8.28
CA ILE A 91 -4.87 -2.10 8.15
C ILE A 91 -4.26 -1.87 6.77
N ILE A 92 -3.43 -2.81 6.27
CA ILE A 92 -2.81 -2.69 4.94
C ILE A 92 -3.86 -2.71 3.84
N LEU A 93 -4.87 -3.59 3.94
CA LEU A 93 -5.96 -3.68 2.97
C LEU A 93 -6.83 -2.41 2.97
N LEU A 94 -7.22 -1.91 4.14
CA LEU A 94 -7.97 -0.66 4.27
C LEU A 94 -7.17 0.53 3.75
N PHE A 95 -5.86 0.58 4.02
CA PHE A 95 -4.99 1.61 3.47
C PHE A 95 -4.95 1.55 1.95
N THR A 96 -4.77 0.36 1.37
CA THR A 96 -4.73 0.17 -0.09
C THR A 96 -6.06 0.58 -0.71
N ALA A 97 -7.18 0.14 -0.14
CA ALA A 97 -8.51 0.51 -0.60
C ALA A 97 -8.78 2.02 -0.47
N GLY A 98 -8.42 2.62 0.67
CA GLY A 98 -8.53 4.05 0.90
C GLY A 98 -7.72 4.85 -0.11
N TYR A 99 -6.48 4.45 -0.38
CA TYR A 99 -5.64 5.07 -1.40
C TYR A 99 -6.26 4.97 -2.79
N LEU A 100 -6.75 3.80 -3.20
CA LEU A 100 -7.34 3.60 -4.53
C LEU A 100 -8.67 4.33 -4.72
N LEU A 101 -9.41 4.59 -3.63
CA LEU A 101 -10.68 5.31 -3.65
C LEU A 101 -10.51 6.82 -3.54
N LEU A 102 -9.42 7.29 -2.91
CA LEU A 102 -9.09 8.70 -2.80
C LEU A 102 -8.28 9.15 -4.02
N HIS A 103 -8.58 10.33 -4.55
CA HIS A 103 -7.82 10.95 -5.64
C HIS A 103 -7.39 12.38 -5.26
N GLY A 104 -6.34 12.88 -5.91
CA GLY A 104 -5.85 14.24 -5.74
C GLY A 104 -5.03 14.45 -4.46
N LEU A 105 -5.06 15.67 -3.88
CA LEU A 105 -4.22 16.04 -2.73
C LEU A 105 -4.45 15.18 -1.47
N ALA A 106 -5.65 14.60 -1.31
CA ALA A 106 -5.95 13.68 -0.22
C ALA A 106 -5.01 12.45 -0.21
N VAL A 107 -4.59 12.01 -1.39
CA VAL A 107 -3.68 10.87 -1.61
C VAL A 107 -2.29 11.13 -1.04
N ILE A 108 -1.78 12.35 -1.23
CA ILE A 108 -0.42 12.74 -0.81
C ILE A 108 -0.32 12.79 0.72
N TYR A 109 -1.30 13.41 1.38
CA TYR A 109 -1.34 13.49 2.85
C TYR A 109 -1.56 12.11 3.48
N PHE A 110 -2.40 11.27 2.87
CA PHE A 110 -2.64 9.90 3.33
C PHE A 110 -1.37 9.03 3.17
N MET A 111 -0.66 9.16 2.06
CA MET A 111 0.62 8.49 1.81
C MET A 111 1.70 8.84 2.83
N LEU A 112 1.98 10.13 3.02
CA LEU A 112 3.04 10.58 3.91
C LEU A 112 2.79 10.10 5.33
N SER A 113 1.55 10.21 5.80
CA SER A 113 1.18 9.74 7.14
C SER A 113 1.47 8.25 7.31
N PHE A 114 1.05 7.41 6.35
CA PHE A 114 1.14 5.97 6.51
C PHE A 114 2.49 5.35 6.16
N LEU A 115 3.27 5.94 5.24
CA LEU A 115 4.59 5.43 4.87
C LEU A 115 5.52 5.34 6.09
N PHE A 116 5.41 6.30 7.01
CA PHE A 116 6.19 6.34 8.25
C PHE A 116 5.51 5.58 9.41
N ILE A 117 4.18 5.59 9.50
CA ILE A 117 3.45 4.95 10.61
C ILE A 117 3.47 3.42 10.50
N LEU A 118 3.39 2.86 9.30
CA LEU A 118 3.21 1.41 9.09
C LEU A 118 4.44 0.57 9.52
N PRO A 119 5.70 0.97 9.20
CA PRO A 119 6.89 0.31 9.74
C PRO A 119 7.00 0.41 11.27
N LEU A 120 6.63 1.55 11.85
CA LEU A 120 6.64 1.77 13.30
C LEU A 120 5.64 0.87 14.01
N PHE A 121 4.40 0.78 13.49
CA PHE A 121 3.39 -0.13 14.03
C PHE A 121 3.85 -1.58 13.98
N PHE A 122 4.50 -1.99 12.88
CA PHE A 122 5.01 -3.35 12.75
C PHE A 122 6.11 -3.64 13.79
N LEU A 123 7.05 -2.72 13.99
CA LEU A 123 8.10 -2.84 15.01
C LEU A 123 7.53 -2.89 16.44
N ILE A 124 6.56 -2.02 16.76
CA ILE A 124 5.90 -1.99 18.06
C ILE A 124 5.14 -3.30 18.31
N SER A 125 4.40 -3.79 17.32
CA SER A 125 3.64 -5.05 17.42
C SER A 125 4.54 -6.25 17.70
N ILE A 126 5.70 -6.35 17.01
CA ILE A 126 6.67 -7.43 17.25
C ILE A 126 7.23 -7.34 18.67
N LYS A 127 7.60 -6.14 19.12
CA LYS A 127 8.19 -5.93 20.45
C LYS A 127 7.19 -6.25 21.56
N TYR A 128 5.93 -5.87 21.38
CA TYR A 128 4.85 -6.13 22.34
C TYR A 128 4.54 -7.63 22.46
N GLU A 129 4.46 -8.36 21.34
CA GLU A 129 4.27 -9.81 21.36
C GLU A 129 5.45 -10.56 21.98
N SER A 130 6.69 -10.12 21.70
CA SER A 130 7.89 -10.68 22.32
C SER A 130 7.92 -10.48 23.84
N PHE A 131 7.41 -9.36 24.35
CA PHE A 131 7.34 -9.08 25.78
C PHE A 131 6.34 -10.01 26.49
N PHE A 132 5.13 -10.15 25.96
CA PHE A 132 4.11 -11.01 26.56
C PHE A 132 4.44 -12.50 26.48
N SER A 133 5.13 -12.95 25.43
CA SER A 133 5.62 -14.33 25.34
C SER A 133 6.66 -14.65 26.42
N LYS A 134 7.43 -13.66 26.87
CA LYS A 134 8.50 -13.83 27.86
C LYS A 134 7.99 -13.84 29.31
N HIS A 135 6.81 -13.28 29.54
CA HIS A 135 6.17 -13.17 30.86
C HIS A 135 4.99 -14.14 31.08
N LYS A 136 4.75 -15.04 30.12
CA LYS A 136 3.77 -16.15 30.24
C LYS A 136 4.43 -17.53 30.44
N GLY A 137 5.74 -17.58 30.64
CA GLY A 137 6.50 -18.79 30.97
C GLY A 137 6.81 -18.87 32.44
#